data_AF-A0A837DCY4-F1
#
_entry.id   AF-A0A837DCY4-F1
#
_cell.length_a   1.000
_cell.length_b   1.000
_cell.length_c   1.000
_cell.angle_alpha   90.00
_cell.angle_beta   90.00
_cell.angle_gamma   90.00
#
_symmetry.space_group_name_H-M   'P 1'
#
loop_
_entity.id
_entity.type
_entity.pdbx_description
1 polymer ?
#
loop_
_entity_poly.entity_id
_entity_poly.type
_entity_poly.pdbx_seq_one_letter_code
_entity_poly.pdbx_strand_id
1 'polypeptide(L)'
;MHRYRCVMRPPKAMKVLLWVLFVESLVVAGVVWLLATGPMWIPALVTSLLMGLAGSMLACRGVITVDDVALRLAVRPVFRKTIPRADVVSVEPTTVDPWKDFSGWGYRTRGKKLVGFLFHSGPAVRLTVRSGRTYVITVPDVDRLVEVLRQPTNVGGA
;
A
#
# COMPACT_ATOMS: atom_id res chain seq x y z
N MET A 1 -9.00 16.52 13.96
CA MET A 1 -7.95 17.06 13.07
C MET A 1 -6.87 16.00 12.95
N HIS A 2 -6.60 15.45 11.77
CA HIS A 2 -5.54 14.44 11.62
C HIS A 2 -4.16 15.11 11.71
N ARG A 3 -3.33 14.73 12.69
CA ARG A 3 -1.98 15.32 12.86
C ARG A 3 -1.05 15.02 11.69
N TYR A 4 -1.25 13.89 10.98
CA TYR A 4 -0.44 13.56 9.81
C TYR A 4 -1.20 12.66 8.82
N ARG A 5 -1.24 13.06 7.55
CA ARG A 5 -1.83 12.28 6.46
C ARG A 5 -0.82 12.17 5.32
N CYS A 6 -0.36 10.96 5.05
CA CYS A 6 0.53 10.66 3.94
C CYS A 6 -0.17 9.71 2.96
N VAL A 7 -0.49 10.20 1.76
CA VAL A 7 -1.00 9.35 0.68
C VAL A 7 0.21 8.76 -0.05
N MET A 8 0.48 7.48 0.19
CA MET A 8 1.54 6.77 -0.54
C MET A 8 1.04 6.40 -1.92
N ARG A 9 1.62 7.06 -2.93
CA ARG A 9 1.41 6.65 -4.32
C ARG A 9 2.02 5.25 -4.48
N PRO A 10 1.33 4.31 -5.16
CA PRO A 10 1.90 3.00 -5.41
C PRO A 10 3.23 3.15 -6.16
N PRO A 11 4.20 2.25 -5.92
CA PRO A 11 5.51 2.31 -6.54
C PRO A 11 5.39 2.47 -8.05
N LYS A 12 6.19 3.35 -8.64
CA LYS A 12 6.19 3.62 -10.09
C LYS A 12 6.33 2.31 -10.87
N ALA A 13 7.17 1.39 -10.40
CA ALA A 13 7.34 0.06 -11.00
C ALA A 13 6.05 -0.77 -11.03
N MET A 14 5.21 -0.74 -9.97
CA MET A 14 3.93 -1.46 -9.98
C MET A 14 2.92 -0.80 -10.92
N LYS A 15 2.89 0.53 -10.97
CA LYS A 15 2.07 1.24 -11.97
C LYS A 15 2.53 0.93 -13.39
N VAL A 16 3.85 0.92 -13.64
CA VAL A 16 4.44 0.62 -14.95
C VAL A 16 4.15 -0.83 -15.32
N LEU A 17 4.33 -1.80 -14.43
CA LEU A 17 3.99 -3.19 -14.67
C LEU A 17 2.50 -3.37 -15.00
N LEU A 18 1.61 -2.74 -14.22
CA LEU A 18 0.17 -2.76 -14.50
C LEU A 18 -0.17 -2.08 -15.83
N TRP A 19 0.52 -1.00 -16.18
CA TRP A 19 0.38 -0.33 -17.47
C TRP A 19 0.85 -1.21 -18.63
N VAL A 20 1.99 -1.89 -18.47
CA VAL A 20 2.53 -2.83 -19.46
C VAL A 20 1.56 -3.98 -19.68
N LEU A 21 1.08 -4.62 -18.60
CA LEU A 21 0.06 -5.67 -18.68
C LEU A 21 -1.25 -5.18 -19.33
N PHE A 22 -1.64 -3.93 -19.07
CA PHE A 22 -2.82 -3.32 -19.70
C PHE A 22 -2.62 -3.10 -21.20
N VAL A 23 -1.48 -2.55 -21.60
CA VAL A 23 -1.14 -2.33 -23.01
C VAL A 23 -1.01 -3.67 -23.73
N GLU A 24 -0.35 -4.66 -23.13
CA GLU A 24 -0.27 -6.03 -23.65
C GLU A 24 -1.66 -6.63 -23.85
N SER A 25 -2.54 -6.48 -22.85
CA SER A 25 -3.92 -6.95 -22.93
C SER A 25 -4.71 -6.28 -24.05
N LEU A 26 -4.49 -4.99 -24.31
CA LEU A 26 -5.08 -4.27 -25.45
C LEU A 26 -4.57 -4.80 -26.79
N VAL A 27 -3.27 -5.09 -26.89
CA VAL A 27 -2.67 -5.67 -28.11
C VAL A 27 -3.25 -7.05 -28.39
N VAL A 28 -3.32 -7.91 -27.37
CA VAL A 28 -3.94 -9.25 -27.48
C VAL A 28 -5.41 -9.13 -27.88
N ALA A 29 -6.16 -8.23 -27.25
CA ALA A 29 -7.55 -7.99 -27.63
C ALA A 29 -7.68 -7.54 -29.09
N GLY A 30 -6.84 -6.61 -29.55
CA GLY A 30 -6.81 -6.15 -30.95
C GLY A 30 -6.49 -7.28 -31.93
N VAL A 31 -5.53 -8.14 -31.61
CA VAL A 31 -5.19 -9.32 -32.43
C VAL A 31 -6.35 -10.32 -32.47
N VAL A 32 -6.99 -10.59 -31.34
CA VAL A 32 -8.18 -11.45 -31.29
C VAL A 32 -9.31 -10.86 -32.15
N TRP A 33 -9.54 -9.55 -32.11
CA TRP A 33 -10.52 -8.88 -32.96
C TRP A 33 -10.18 -8.96 -34.45
N LEU A 34 -8.89 -8.91 -34.81
CA LEU A 34 -8.44 -9.01 -36.21
C LEU A 34 -8.60 -10.43 -36.78
N LEU A 35 -8.41 -11.44 -35.94
CA LEU A 35 -8.41 -12.86 -36.32
C LEU A 35 -9.76 -13.54 -36.08
N ALA A 36 -10.68 -12.90 -35.35
CA ALA A 36 -11.99 -13.45 -35.04
C ALA A 36 -12.86 -13.54 -36.30
N THR A 37 -13.07 -14.77 -36.78
CA THR A 37 -14.03 -15.11 -37.84
C THR A 37 -15.38 -15.58 -37.29
N GLY A 38 -15.51 -15.67 -35.97
CA GLY A 38 -16.70 -16.16 -35.25
C GLY A 38 -17.56 -15.07 -34.60
N PRO A 39 -18.43 -15.45 -33.64
CA PRO A 39 -19.35 -14.52 -32.99
C PRO A 39 -18.62 -13.40 -32.23
N MET A 40 -18.83 -12.15 -32.63
CA MET A 40 -18.11 -10.98 -32.10
C MET A 40 -18.42 -10.63 -30.64
N TRP A 41 -19.43 -11.27 -30.03
CA TRP A 41 -19.75 -11.05 -28.61
C TRP A 41 -18.69 -11.64 -27.67
N ILE A 42 -17.97 -12.69 -28.07
CA ILE A 42 -16.91 -13.33 -27.28
C ILE A 42 -15.71 -12.37 -27.10
N PRO A 43 -15.09 -11.83 -28.17
CA PRO A 43 -13.99 -10.88 -28.01
C PRO A 43 -14.44 -9.58 -27.32
N ALA A 44 -15.68 -9.13 -27.54
CA ALA A 44 -16.23 -7.97 -26.83
C ALA A 44 -16.33 -8.21 -25.31
N LEU A 45 -16.84 -9.36 -24.88
CA LEU A 45 -16.96 -9.72 -23.47
C LEU A 45 -15.57 -9.83 -22.80
N VAL A 46 -14.62 -10.51 -23.47
CA VAL A 46 -13.24 -10.68 -22.97
C VAL A 46 -12.54 -9.32 -22.84
N THR A 47 -12.67 -8.45 -23.85
CA THR A 47 -12.08 -7.10 -23.82
C THR A 47 -12.68 -6.28 -22.68
N SER A 48 -14.00 -6.32 -22.49
CA SER A 48 -14.68 -5.58 -21.41
C SER A 48 -14.25 -6.07 -20.03
N LEU A 49 -14.09 -7.38 -19.84
CA LEU A 49 -13.62 -7.96 -18.58
C LEU A 49 -12.17 -7.55 -18.27
N LEU A 50 -11.29 -7.58 -19.28
CA LEU A 50 -9.89 -7.19 -19.15
C LEU A 50 -9.74 -5.69 -18.83
N MET A 51 -10.51 -4.82 -19.52
CA MET A 51 -10.54 -3.39 -19.22
C MET A 51 -11.06 -3.10 -17.81
N GLY A 52 -12.13 -3.79 -17.39
CA GLY A 52 -12.68 -3.65 -16.04
C GLY A 52 -11.69 -4.07 -14.95
N LEU A 53 -11.02 -5.21 -15.15
CA LEU A 53 -10.03 -5.72 -14.21
C LEU A 53 -8.81 -4.81 -14.13
N ALA A 54 -8.23 -4.41 -15.26
CA ALA A 54 -7.08 -3.53 -15.30
C ALA A 54 -7.40 -2.14 -14.71
N GLY A 55 -8.56 -1.57 -15.05
CA GLY A 55 -9.03 -0.30 -14.49
C GLY A 55 -9.18 -0.35 -12.97
N SER A 56 -9.73 -1.45 -12.44
CA SER A 56 -9.86 -1.65 -10.99
C SER A 56 -8.50 -1.75 -10.28
N MET A 57 -7.50 -2.38 -10.90
CA MET A 57 -6.16 -2.52 -10.33
C MET A 57 -5.38 -1.19 -10.31
N LEU A 58 -5.58 -0.32 -11.30
CA LEU A 58 -5.01 1.03 -11.34
C LEU A 58 -5.59 1.98 -10.26
N ALA A 59 -6.79 1.69 -9.75
CA ALA A 59 -7.44 2.50 -8.71
C ALA A 59 -6.86 2.27 -7.30
N CYS A 60 -6.04 1.24 -7.09
CA CYS A 60 -5.45 0.91 -5.80
C CYS A 60 -4.51 2.04 -5.30
N ARG A 61 -4.78 2.59 -4.11
CA ARG A 61 -3.99 3.65 -3.47
C ARG A 61 -3.66 3.33 -2.01
N GLY A 62 -2.38 3.41 -1.65
CA GLY A 62 -1.93 3.36 -0.26
C GLY A 62 -2.21 4.70 0.44
N VAL A 63 -2.89 4.67 1.57
CA VAL A 63 -3.18 5.85 2.40
C VAL A 63 -2.77 5.53 3.83
N ILE A 64 -1.79 6.27 4.35
CA ILE A 64 -1.44 6.25 5.77
C ILE A 64 -2.05 7.48 6.42
N THR A 65 -2.82 7.27 7.49
CA THR A 65 -3.43 8.34 8.27
C THR A 65 -3.04 8.14 9.72
N VAL A 66 -2.39 9.12 10.32
CA VAL A 66 -2.08 9.15 11.75
C VAL A 66 -3.08 10.10 12.40
N ASP A 67 -3.83 9.57 13.35
CA ASP A 67 -4.69 10.36 14.22
C ASP A 67 -4.10 10.40 15.64
N ASP A 68 -4.65 11.28 16.49
CA ASP A 68 -4.26 11.35 17.90
C ASP A 68 -4.44 10.00 18.62
N VAL A 69 -5.50 9.26 18.28
CA VAL A 69 -5.87 8.02 18.99
C VAL A 69 -5.26 6.77 18.34
N ALA A 70 -5.07 6.76 17.01
CA ALA A 70 -4.65 5.57 16.29
C ALA A 70 -3.91 5.85 14.99
N LEU A 71 -2.96 4.97 14.66
CA LEU A 71 -2.31 4.86 13.38
C LEU A 71 -3.14 3.98 12.45
N ARG A 72 -3.59 4.53 11.31
CA ARG A 72 -4.41 3.83 10.32
C ARG A 72 -3.62 3.64 9.03
N LEU A 73 -3.40 2.38 8.68
CA LEU A 73 -2.77 1.93 7.44
C LEU A 73 -3.87 1.42 6.51
N ALA A 74 -4.12 2.10 5.40
CA ALA A 74 -5.11 1.68 4.43
C ALA A 74 -4.46 1.47 3.06
N VAL A 75 -4.84 0.40 2.37
CA VAL A 75 -4.63 0.21 0.94
C VAL A 75 -6.02 0.26 0.33
N ARG A 76 -6.49 1.43 -0.08
CA ARG A 76 -7.82 1.53 -0.72
C ARG A 76 -7.77 0.87 -2.10
N PRO A 77 -8.78 0.09 -2.49
CA PRO A 77 -9.98 -0.29 -1.74
C PRO A 77 -9.83 -1.59 -0.90
N VAL A 78 -8.70 -2.28 -0.98
CA VAL A 78 -8.55 -3.70 -0.61
C VAL A 78 -8.36 -3.95 0.89
N PHE A 79 -7.66 -3.09 1.62
CA PHE A 79 -7.25 -3.42 2.99
C PHE A 79 -7.20 -2.21 3.93
N ARG A 80 -7.54 -2.44 5.21
CA ARG A 80 -7.46 -1.43 6.26
C ARG A 80 -7.00 -2.05 7.57
N LYS A 81 -5.97 -1.48 8.18
CA LYS A 81 -5.46 -1.85 9.50
C LYS A 81 -5.40 -0.62 10.40
N THR A 82 -5.87 -0.78 11.63
CA THR A 82 -5.80 0.26 12.66
C THR A 82 -4.93 -0.26 13.80
N ILE A 83 -3.95 0.53 14.22
CA ILE A 83 -3.04 0.26 15.33
C ILE A 83 -3.25 1.38 16.36
N PRO A 84 -3.74 1.08 17.57
CA PRO A 84 -3.89 2.09 18.63
C PRO A 84 -2.55 2.72 19.00
N ARG A 85 -2.52 4.05 19.22
CA ARG A 85 -1.27 4.74 19.57
C ARG A 85 -0.77 4.36 20.97
N ALA A 86 -1.69 4.10 21.89
CA ALA A 86 -1.40 3.61 23.24
C ALA A 86 -0.68 2.24 23.27
N ASP A 87 -0.80 1.47 22.18
CA ASP A 87 -0.11 0.19 22.05
C ASP A 87 1.32 0.35 21.55
N VAL A 88 1.71 1.52 21.02
CA VAL A 88 3.06 1.75 20.50
C VAL A 88 4.04 1.95 21.65
N VAL A 89 5.00 1.04 21.78
CA VAL A 89 6.01 1.02 22.84
C VAL A 89 7.32 1.66 22.38
N SER A 90 7.72 1.43 21.13
CA SER A 90 8.92 2.05 20.56
C SER A 90 8.72 2.50 19.13
N VAL A 91 9.41 3.58 18.77
CA VAL A 91 9.41 4.19 17.43
C VAL A 91 10.86 4.48 17.05
N GLU A 92 11.36 3.75 16.07
CA GLU A 92 12.74 3.86 15.60
C GLU A 92 12.79 4.16 14.10
N PRO A 93 13.52 5.21 13.66
CA PRO A 93 13.80 5.41 12.25
C PRO A 93 14.71 4.27 11.75
N THR A 94 14.43 3.74 10.58
CA THR A 94 15.18 2.65 9.95
C THR A 94 15.17 2.80 8.44
N THR A 95 15.94 1.98 7.75
CA THR A 95 15.95 1.92 6.28
C THR A 95 15.70 0.48 5.90
N VAL A 96 14.81 0.24 4.94
CA VAL A 96 14.42 -1.12 4.55
C VAL A 96 14.37 -1.25 3.04
N ASP A 97 14.78 -2.42 2.54
CA ASP A 97 14.61 -2.78 1.15
C ASP A 97 13.52 -3.85 1.03
N PRO A 98 12.30 -3.51 0.55
CA PRO A 98 11.19 -4.45 0.42
C PRO A 98 11.54 -5.72 -0.36
N TRP A 99 12.43 -5.65 -1.34
CA TRP A 99 12.82 -6.83 -2.12
C TRP A 99 13.73 -7.77 -1.33
N LYS A 100 14.72 -7.23 -0.59
CA LYS A 100 15.63 -8.04 0.23
C LYS A 100 14.99 -8.52 1.53
N ASP A 101 14.17 -7.67 2.15
CA ASP A 101 13.71 -7.89 3.53
C ASP A 101 12.32 -8.54 3.63
N PHE A 102 11.46 -8.36 2.62
CA PHE A 102 10.05 -8.79 2.64
C PHE A 102 9.54 -9.41 1.33
N SER A 103 10.44 -9.66 0.37
CA SER A 103 10.17 -10.27 -0.94
C SER A 103 9.05 -9.58 -1.75
N GLY A 104 8.95 -8.25 -1.65
CA GLY A 104 8.06 -7.45 -2.49
C GLY A 104 7.40 -6.29 -1.77
N TRP A 105 6.37 -5.73 -2.42
CA TRP A 105 5.66 -4.53 -2.00
C TRP A 105 4.34 -4.85 -1.28
N GLY A 106 3.85 -3.92 -0.46
CA GLY A 106 2.54 -3.93 0.17
C GLY A 106 2.54 -4.27 1.66
N TYR A 107 1.40 -4.78 2.14
CA TYR A 107 1.24 -5.29 3.51
C TYR A 107 1.68 -6.76 3.53
N ARG A 108 2.80 -7.05 4.19
CA ARG A 108 3.41 -8.39 4.27
C ARG A 108 3.73 -8.72 5.73
N THR A 109 3.61 -9.98 6.10
CA THR A 109 4.02 -10.47 7.44
C THR A 109 5.22 -11.38 7.29
N ARG A 110 6.29 -11.13 8.05
CA ARG A 110 7.47 -11.99 8.11
C ARG A 110 7.49 -12.70 9.47
N GLY A 111 7.25 -14.02 9.44
CA GLY A 111 7.04 -14.80 10.66
C GLY A 111 5.80 -14.37 11.45
N LYS A 112 5.74 -14.74 12.74
CA LYS A 112 4.55 -14.52 13.60
C LYS A 112 4.41 -13.07 14.14
N LYS A 113 5.48 -12.27 14.10
CA LYS A 113 5.54 -10.99 14.84
C LYS A 113 5.93 -9.77 14.01
N LEU A 114 6.55 -9.92 12.84
CA LEU A 114 7.00 -8.78 12.02
C LEU A 114 6.02 -8.52 10.87
N VAL A 115 5.61 -7.27 10.70
CA VAL A 115 4.68 -6.83 9.66
C VAL A 115 5.30 -5.66 8.90
N GLY A 116 5.53 -5.81 7.60
CA GLY A 116 5.98 -4.75 6.71
C GLY A 116 4.81 -4.09 6.00
N PHE A 117 4.77 -2.76 6.00
CA PHE A 117 3.93 -1.95 5.12
C PHE A 117 4.85 -1.12 4.22
N LEU A 118 5.15 -1.68 3.04
CA LEU A 118 6.30 -1.28 2.24
C LEU A 118 5.83 -0.83 0.86
N PHE A 119 5.93 0.46 0.57
CA PHE A 119 5.52 1.03 -0.72
C PHE A 119 6.69 1.58 -1.55
N HIS A 120 7.82 1.89 -0.91
CA HIS A 120 9.07 2.29 -1.56
C HIS A 120 10.28 1.72 -0.79
N SER A 121 11.37 1.41 -1.47
CA SER A 121 12.64 1.11 -0.80
C SER A 121 13.18 2.39 -0.17
N GLY A 122 13.88 2.26 0.96
CA GLY A 122 14.53 3.40 1.61
C GLY A 122 13.95 3.71 3.00
N PRO A 123 13.76 5.00 3.35
CA PRO A 123 13.43 5.41 4.72
C PRO A 123 12.14 4.78 5.23
N ALA A 124 12.20 4.26 6.46
CA ALA A 124 11.10 3.58 7.12
C ALA A 124 11.10 3.85 8.63
N VAL A 125 9.99 3.54 9.27
CA VAL A 125 9.83 3.61 10.72
C VAL A 125 9.46 2.23 11.23
N ARG A 126 10.22 1.75 12.21
CA ARG A 126 9.95 0.54 12.96
C ARG A 126 9.16 0.91 14.22
N LEU A 127 7.97 0.34 14.34
CA LEU A 127 7.07 0.49 15.46
C LEU A 127 6.97 -0.83 16.20
N THR A 128 7.32 -0.85 17.47
CA THR A 128 7.05 -2.02 18.32
C THR A 128 5.80 -1.76 19.13
N VAL A 129 4.86 -2.70 19.12
CA VAL A 129 3.64 -2.59 19.92
C VAL A 129 3.66 -3.53 21.12
N ARG A 130 2.86 -3.21 22.15
CA ARG A 130 2.77 -3.93 23.43
C ARG A 130 2.49 -5.43 23.29
N SER A 131 1.78 -5.83 22.24
CA SER A 131 1.55 -7.24 21.90
C SER A 131 2.81 -8.00 21.42
N GLY A 132 3.98 -7.35 21.40
CA GLY A 132 5.24 -7.91 20.93
C GLY A 132 5.35 -8.02 19.41
N ARG A 133 4.43 -7.39 18.66
CA ARG A 133 4.50 -7.28 17.20
C ARG A 133 5.31 -6.06 16.81
N THR A 134 6.00 -6.14 15.68
CA THR A 134 6.80 -5.06 15.12
C THR A 134 6.26 -4.72 13.73
N TYR A 135 5.96 -3.45 13.49
CA TYR A 135 5.50 -2.92 12.21
C TYR A 135 6.62 -2.09 11.58
N VAL A 136 6.99 -2.37 10.34
CA VAL A 136 7.96 -1.58 9.57
C VAL A 136 7.19 -0.85 8.49
N ILE A 137 7.18 0.47 8.52
CA ILE A 137 6.39 1.31 7.62
C ILE A 137 7.32 2.22 6.84
N THR A 138 7.41 2.05 5.53
CA THR A 138 8.19 2.96 4.67
C THR A 138 7.46 4.28 4.56
N VAL A 139 8.12 5.41 4.86
CA VAL A 139 7.55 6.76 4.72
C VAL A 139 8.57 7.67 4.05
N PRO A 140 8.14 8.59 3.17
CA PRO A 140 9.05 9.53 2.51
C PRO A 140 9.65 10.55 3.50
N ASP A 141 8.92 10.84 4.58
CA ASP A 141 9.32 11.77 5.64
C ASP A 141 9.28 11.02 6.99
N VAL A 142 10.42 10.41 7.33
CA VAL A 142 10.60 9.61 8.54
C VAL A 142 10.59 10.52 9.77
N ASP A 143 11.29 11.65 9.70
CA ASP A 143 11.48 12.54 10.84
C ASP A 143 10.15 13.12 11.32
N ARG A 144 9.30 13.57 10.38
CA ARG A 144 7.97 14.08 10.72
C ARG A 144 7.05 13.01 11.30
N LEU A 145 7.14 11.77 10.82
CA LEU A 145 6.35 10.67 11.40
C LEU A 145 6.81 10.33 12.81
N VAL A 146 8.13 10.28 13.03
CA VAL A 146 8.72 10.01 14.36
C VAL A 146 8.36 11.11 15.34
N GLU A 147 8.45 12.37 14.91
CA GLU A 147 8.07 13.54 15.72
C GLU A 147 6.61 13.45 16.18
N VAL A 148 5.67 13.24 15.25
CA VAL A 148 4.25 13.13 15.57
C VAL A 148 3.97 11.97 16.52
N LEU A 149 4.63 10.83 16.34
CA LEU A 149 4.45 9.66 17.20
C LEU A 149 5.07 9.81 18.59
N ARG A 150 6.16 10.60 18.72
CA ARG A 150 6.81 10.89 20.00
C ARG A 150 6.13 11.98 20.80
N GLN A 151 5.42 12.90 20.16
CA GLN A 151 4.64 13.91 20.87
C GLN A 151 3.61 13.22 21.78
N PRO A 152 3.50 13.57 23.07
CA PRO A 152 2.50 13.00 23.96
C PRO A 152 1.10 13.19 23.37
N THR A 153 0.27 12.14 23.48
CA THR A 153 -1.10 12.20 23.03
C THR A 153 -1.84 13.19 23.91
N ASN A 154 -2.26 14.34 23.37
CA ASN A 154 -3.05 15.31 24.13
C ASN A 154 -4.49 14.78 24.21
N VAL A 155 -4.69 13.72 24.99
CA VAL A 155 -6.01 13.20 25.38
C VAL A 155 -6.40 13.94 26.64
N GLY A 156 -6.79 15.20 26.47
CA GLY A 156 -7.18 16.08 27.56
C GLY A 156 -7.71 17.38 26.98
N GLY A 157 -9.00 17.40 26.65
CA GLY A 157 -9.66 18.60 26.14
C GLY A 157 -10.98 18.33 25.42
N ALA A 158 -11.92 17.67 26.11
CA ALA A 158 -13.38 17.89 26.08
C ALA A 158 -14.08 16.69 26.72
#